data_AF-A0A8C9Q172-F1
#
_entry.id   AF-A0A8C9Q172-F1
#
_cell.length_a   1.000
_cell.length_b   1.000
_cell.length_c   1.000
_cell.angle_alpha   90.00
_cell.angle_beta   90.00
_cell.angle_gamma   90.00
#
_symmetry.space_group_name_H-M   'P 1'
#
loop_
_entity.id
_entity.type
_entity.pdbx_description
1 polymer ?
#
loop_
_entity_poly.entity_id
_entity_poly.type
_entity_poly.pdbx_seq_one_letter_code
_entity_poly.pdbx_strand_id
1 'polypeptide(L)'
;MNARWPPCSRPVMGVCTLIFLAAAALLVPVLVHLPEESPRVHRQQANWQGPRYTLEHPGQPRAAPTQCDVPPNSRFDCAPDKALTQQECEARGCCYVPASGDPEGPLMGQPWCFFPPSYPSYRMKSLSPSETGYTATLTRTSPTFFPRDILTLRLDVLMETESRLHFTIKDPANKRYEVPLQVPRVRSRALSPLYSVEFLEEPFGLVIRRKLDGRVL
;
A
#
# COMPACT_ATOMS: atom_id res chain seq x y z
N MET A 1 -12.28 47.55 -40.82
CA MET A 1 -12.51 47.65 -39.35
C MET A 1 -11.23 47.16 -38.69
N ASN A 2 -10.23 48.04 -38.55
CA ASN A 2 -10.02 48.92 -37.39
C ASN A 2 -9.84 48.11 -36.11
N ALA A 3 -8.90 48.36 -35.21
CA ALA A 3 -7.65 49.11 -35.15
C ALA A 3 -7.07 48.70 -33.78
N ARG A 4 -5.75 48.88 -33.62
CA ARG A 4 -5.01 48.65 -32.38
C ARG A 4 -5.64 49.40 -31.20
N TRP A 5 -5.69 48.76 -30.03
CA TRP A 5 -5.92 49.43 -28.75
C TRP A 5 -4.58 49.87 -28.12
N PRO A 6 -4.50 51.08 -27.53
CA PRO A 6 -3.29 51.63 -26.92
C PRO A 6 -3.17 51.27 -25.42
N PRO A 7 -1.99 51.50 -24.79
CA PRO A 7 -1.82 51.40 -23.35
C PRO A 7 -2.16 52.71 -22.65
N CYS A 8 -2.78 52.64 -21.47
CA CYS A 8 -3.00 53.80 -20.60
C CYS A 8 -2.30 53.62 -19.24
N SER A 9 -1.23 54.40 -19.08
CA SER A 9 -0.99 55.40 -18.02
C SER A 9 -1.14 55.04 -16.53
N ARG A 10 0.00 55.23 -15.82
CA ARG A 10 0.16 55.47 -14.37
C ARG A 10 -0.44 56.83 -13.94
N PRO A 11 -0.66 57.06 -12.63
CA PRO A 11 0.31 57.84 -11.81
C PRO A 11 0.48 57.30 -10.36
N VAL A 12 1.69 57.24 -9.80
CA VAL A 12 2.35 58.19 -8.86
C VAL A 12 1.57 58.52 -7.57
N MET A 13 2.09 58.04 -6.43
CA MET A 13 2.11 58.59 -5.05
C MET A 13 3.12 57.71 -4.28
N GLY A 14 3.97 58.12 -3.35
CA GLY A 14 4.17 59.32 -2.53
C GLY A 14 5.15 58.87 -1.43
N VAL A 15 6.05 59.77 -1.00
CA VAL A 15 7.23 59.52 -0.13
C VAL A 15 6.87 59.53 1.37
N CYS A 16 7.82 59.12 2.24
CA CYS A 16 7.92 59.34 3.72
C CYS A 16 7.18 58.31 4.60
N THR A 17 7.71 57.74 5.71
CA THR A 17 8.65 58.20 6.76
C THR A 17 9.30 57.01 7.53
N LEU A 18 10.47 57.26 8.11
CA LEU A 18 11.22 56.46 9.12
C LEU A 18 10.64 56.62 10.56
N ILE A 19 11.18 55.87 11.55
CA ILE A 19 11.38 56.12 13.02
C ILE A 19 10.87 54.93 13.91
N PHE A 20 11.76 54.05 14.44
CA PHE A 20 12.29 53.94 15.85
C PHE A 20 11.31 53.22 16.84
N LEU A 21 11.61 52.33 17.81
CA LEU A 21 12.76 52.04 18.69
C LEU A 21 12.59 50.66 19.40
N ALA A 22 13.67 50.24 20.05
CA ALA A 22 13.96 49.01 20.80
C ALA A 22 13.13 48.74 22.08
N ALA A 23 13.12 47.47 22.54
CA ALA A 23 13.09 47.14 23.97
C ALA A 23 13.80 45.78 24.23
N ALA A 24 14.65 45.75 25.25
CA ALA A 24 15.51 44.63 25.64
C ALA A 24 15.31 44.26 27.13
N ALA A 25 15.74 43.03 27.47
CA ALA A 25 16.26 42.55 28.76
C ALA A 25 15.30 42.08 29.89
N LEU A 26 15.20 40.74 29.99
CA LEU A 26 15.64 39.83 31.08
C LEU A 26 15.45 40.14 32.59
N LEU A 27 14.86 39.13 33.26
CA LEU A 27 15.17 38.49 34.57
C LEU A 27 15.03 39.26 35.90
N VAL A 28 14.15 38.74 36.77
CA VAL A 28 14.22 38.89 38.25
C VAL A 28 13.80 37.56 38.91
N PRO A 29 14.64 36.95 39.79
CA PRO A 29 14.26 35.79 40.58
C PRO A 29 14.22 36.06 42.10
N VAL A 30 13.57 35.13 42.82
CA VAL A 30 13.70 34.74 44.24
C VAL A 30 13.01 35.58 45.34
N LEU A 31 12.06 34.94 46.05
CA LEU A 31 11.93 34.79 47.53
C LEU A 31 10.65 33.94 47.78
N VAL A 32 10.54 32.91 48.63
CA VAL A 32 10.54 32.86 50.11
C VAL A 32 10.45 31.35 50.50
N HIS A 33 11.44 30.78 51.20
CA HIS A 33 11.42 30.26 52.61
C HIS A 33 10.34 29.23 53.06
N LEU A 34 10.85 28.12 53.64
CA LEU A 34 10.33 26.92 54.36
C LEU A 34 9.24 27.15 55.46
N PRO A 35 8.62 26.15 56.20
CA PRO A 35 9.03 24.74 56.49
C PRO A 35 7.90 23.66 56.62
N GLU A 36 8.35 22.44 56.97
CA GLU A 36 7.80 21.50 57.97
C GLU A 36 6.79 20.36 57.68
N GLU A 37 7.23 19.20 58.19
CA GLU A 37 6.51 18.06 58.79
C GLU A 37 5.71 17.03 57.99
N SER A 38 6.22 15.79 58.09
CA SER A 38 5.51 14.54 57.85
C SER A 38 4.53 14.26 58.99
N PRO A 39 3.39 13.60 58.68
CA PRO A 39 3.12 12.38 59.43
C PRO A 39 2.79 11.21 58.51
N ARG A 40 3.44 10.07 58.77
CA ARG A 40 2.96 8.76 58.33
C ARG A 40 1.59 8.52 58.98
N VAL A 41 0.54 8.44 58.17
CA VAL A 41 -0.74 7.89 58.61
C VAL A 41 -0.76 6.39 58.34
N HIS A 42 -1.10 5.66 59.38
CA HIS A 42 -1.23 4.21 59.41
C HIS A 42 -2.16 3.68 58.31
N ARG A 43 -1.66 2.65 57.64
CA ARG A 43 -2.40 1.77 56.73
C ARG A 43 -3.54 1.09 57.50
N GLN A 44 -4.77 1.55 57.29
CA GLN A 44 -5.97 0.76 57.59
C GLN A 44 -6.52 0.18 56.29
N GLN A 45 -6.60 -1.14 56.28
CA GLN A 45 -6.96 -1.97 55.15
C GLN A 45 -8.50 -2.04 55.08
N ALA A 46 -9.10 -1.14 54.30
CA ALA A 46 -10.51 -1.23 53.97
C ALA A 46 -10.68 -2.11 52.72
N ASN A 47 -11.18 -3.32 52.93
CA ASN A 47 -11.54 -4.27 51.89
C ASN A 47 -12.82 -3.80 51.19
N TRP A 48 -12.66 -3.09 50.06
CA TRP A 48 -13.76 -2.70 49.17
C TRP A 48 -13.55 -3.35 47.80
N GLN A 49 -14.40 -4.31 47.45
CA GLN A 49 -14.49 -4.85 46.10
C GLN A 49 -15.34 -3.91 45.24
N GLY A 50 -14.66 -2.99 44.54
CA GLY A 50 -15.24 -2.19 43.46
C GLY A 50 -15.06 -2.86 42.08
N PRO A 51 -15.79 -2.43 41.04
CA PRO A 51 -15.71 -3.02 39.70
C PRO A 51 -14.30 -2.85 39.13
N ARG A 52 -13.77 -3.91 38.49
CA ARG A 52 -12.51 -3.87 37.74
C ARG A 52 -12.65 -2.93 36.54
N TYR A 53 -12.33 -1.65 36.74
CA TYR A 53 -11.94 -0.78 35.65
C TYR A 53 -10.49 -1.10 35.31
N THR A 54 -10.29 -1.80 34.19
CA THR A 54 -8.97 -1.98 33.59
C THR A 54 -8.44 -0.62 33.21
N LEU A 55 -7.41 -0.17 33.93
CA LEU A 55 -6.70 1.07 33.69
C LEU A 55 -5.76 0.83 32.50
N GLU A 56 -6.22 1.18 31.30
CA GLU A 56 -5.38 1.16 30.11
C GLU A 56 -4.18 2.10 30.30
N HIS A 57 -2.97 1.54 30.23
CA HIS A 57 -1.72 2.28 30.20
C HIS A 57 -1.52 2.91 28.81
N PRO A 58 -1.31 4.24 28.71
CA PRO A 58 -0.93 4.87 27.46
C PRO A 58 0.57 4.69 27.24
N GLY A 59 0.96 3.80 26.33
CA GLY A 59 2.38 3.68 25.94
C GLY A 59 2.84 2.38 25.29
N GLN A 60 1.98 1.38 25.09
CA GLN A 60 2.39 0.18 24.35
C GLN A 60 2.38 0.49 22.83
N PRO A 61 3.49 0.29 22.09
CA PRO A 61 3.43 0.29 20.63
C PRO A 61 2.40 -0.76 20.25
N ARG A 62 1.38 -0.38 19.46
CA ARG A 62 0.45 -1.36 18.90
C ARG A 62 1.30 -2.43 18.22
N ALA A 63 1.29 -3.64 18.78
CA ALA A 63 1.87 -4.78 18.10
C ALA A 63 1.23 -4.79 16.71
N ALA A 64 2.07 -4.70 15.66
CA ALA A 64 1.55 -4.75 14.31
C ALA A 64 0.67 -6.00 14.20
N PRO A 65 -0.52 -5.91 13.60
CA PRO A 65 -1.38 -7.08 13.45
C PRO A 65 -0.56 -8.18 12.76
N THR A 66 -0.77 -9.45 13.14
CA THR A 66 0.01 -10.61 12.67
C THR A 66 0.16 -10.68 11.14
N GLN A 67 -0.79 -10.10 10.40
CA GLN A 67 -0.76 -9.94 8.94
C GLN A 67 0.37 -9.05 8.39
N CYS A 68 1.05 -8.27 9.23
CA CYS A 68 2.15 -7.37 8.85
C CYS A 68 3.54 -7.96 9.13
N ASP A 69 3.62 -9.19 9.65
CA ASP A 69 4.87 -9.92 9.81
C ASP A 69 5.33 -10.52 8.46
N VAL A 70 5.65 -9.64 7.52
CA VAL A 70 6.17 -10.01 6.20
C VAL A 70 7.68 -9.78 6.19
N PRO A 71 8.49 -10.81 5.84
CA PRO A 71 9.93 -10.67 5.78
C PRO A 71 10.35 -9.49 4.91
N PRO A 72 11.34 -8.68 5.36
CA PRO A 72 11.98 -7.60 4.61
C PRO A 72 12.01 -7.73 3.08
N ASN A 73 12.50 -8.86 2.57
CA ASN A 73 12.72 -9.11 1.13
C ASN A 73 11.50 -9.68 0.40
N SER A 74 10.41 -9.93 1.12
CA SER A 74 9.13 -10.44 0.60
C SER A 74 8.02 -9.37 0.62
N ARG A 75 8.36 -8.13 1.00
CA ARG A 75 7.43 -7.00 1.01
C ARG A 75 7.28 -6.45 -0.41
N PHE A 76 6.03 -6.34 -0.85
CA PHE A 76 5.67 -5.69 -2.11
C PHE A 76 5.06 -4.32 -1.82
N ASP A 77 5.54 -3.30 -2.53
CA ASP A 77 5.19 -1.89 -2.30
C ASP A 77 3.70 -1.59 -2.53
N CYS A 78 3.05 -0.97 -1.56
CA CYS A 78 1.65 -0.52 -1.61
C CYS A 78 1.53 1.01 -1.86
N ALA A 79 2.65 1.69 -2.03
CA ALA A 79 2.73 3.12 -2.34
C ALA A 79 3.54 3.45 -3.62
N PRO A 80 3.41 2.67 -4.73
CA PRO A 80 4.24 2.89 -5.91
C PRO A 80 3.92 4.18 -6.67
N ASP A 81 2.76 4.80 -6.39
CA ASP A 81 2.27 6.02 -7.05
C ASP A 81 2.71 7.32 -6.36
N LYS A 82 2.95 7.29 -5.03
CA LYS A 82 3.37 8.45 -4.24
C LYS A 82 3.86 8.03 -2.86
N ALA A 83 4.68 8.87 -2.23
CA ALA A 83 5.00 8.71 -0.81
C ALA A 83 3.73 8.84 0.06
N LEU A 84 3.60 7.95 1.05
CA LEU A 84 2.49 7.93 2.00
C LEU A 84 3.00 8.09 3.43
N THR A 85 2.25 8.82 4.22
CA THR A 85 2.34 8.75 5.69
C THR A 85 1.87 7.38 6.18
N GLN A 86 2.19 7.02 7.43
CA GLN A 86 1.69 5.80 8.06
C GLN A 86 0.16 5.71 7.98
N GLN A 87 -0.54 6.80 8.31
CA GLN A 87 -2.00 6.84 8.31
C GLN A 87 -2.58 6.61 6.92
N GLU A 88 -2.00 7.21 5.87
CA GLU A 88 -2.45 7.00 4.50
C GLU A 88 -2.18 5.56 4.01
N CYS A 89 -1.05 4.97 4.41
CA CYS A 89 -0.75 3.57 4.11
C CYS A 89 -1.77 2.61 4.74
N GLU A 90 -2.05 2.79 6.03
CA GLU A 90 -3.03 1.99 6.76
C GLU A 90 -4.46 2.21 6.22
N ALA A 91 -4.80 3.43 5.78
CA ALA A 91 -6.07 3.73 5.13
C ALA A 91 -6.23 3.02 3.77
N ARG A 92 -5.14 2.67 3.09
CA ARG A 92 -5.18 1.78 1.91
C ARG A 92 -5.41 0.31 2.27
N GLY A 93 -5.43 -0.04 3.56
CA GLY A 93 -5.47 -1.42 4.05
C GLY A 93 -4.11 -2.13 4.02
N CYS A 94 -3.02 -1.35 4.01
CA CYS A 94 -1.65 -1.86 3.92
C CYS A 94 -0.92 -1.80 5.27
N CYS A 95 0.23 -2.46 5.32
CA CYS A 95 1.10 -2.50 6.49
C CYS A 95 2.18 -1.43 6.39
N TYR A 96 2.45 -0.74 7.51
CA TYR A 96 3.51 0.25 7.59
C TYR A 96 4.58 -0.16 8.60
N VAL A 97 5.79 -0.45 8.13
CA VAL A 97 6.96 -0.75 8.98
C VAL A 97 8.17 -0.03 8.39
N PRO A 98 8.75 0.96 9.09
CA PRO A 98 9.95 1.64 8.61
C PRO A 98 11.08 0.65 8.32
N ALA A 99 11.73 0.79 7.16
CA ALA A 99 12.90 -0.01 6.83
C ALA A 99 14.10 0.41 7.71
N SER A 100 15.02 -0.52 7.96
CA SER A 100 16.29 -0.21 8.64
C SER A 100 17.20 0.57 7.66
N GLY A 101 17.32 1.88 7.83
CA GLY A 101 18.08 2.76 6.93
C GLY A 101 17.55 4.19 6.92
N ASP A 102 18.27 5.11 6.26
CA ASP A 102 18.05 6.57 6.29
C ASP A 102 16.56 6.99 6.26
N PRO A 103 16.16 7.97 7.10
CA PRO A 103 14.78 8.47 7.18
C PRO A 103 14.30 9.17 5.89
N GLU A 104 15.22 9.49 4.99
CA GLU A 104 14.93 9.85 3.59
C GLU A 104 15.00 8.57 2.74
N GLY A 105 13.97 7.73 2.86
CA GLY A 105 13.93 6.42 2.22
C GLY A 105 14.25 6.48 0.72
N PRO A 106 14.99 5.50 0.15
CA PRO A 106 15.23 5.49 -1.27
C PRO A 106 13.90 5.24 -1.98
N LEU A 107 13.61 6.04 -3.02
CA LEU A 107 12.56 5.79 -4.01
C LEU A 107 12.65 4.38 -4.66
N MET A 108 13.74 3.64 -4.42
CA MET A 108 14.00 2.27 -4.87
C MET A 108 14.58 1.37 -3.75
N GLY A 109 14.08 1.50 -2.52
CA GLY A 109 14.50 0.71 -1.36
C GLY A 109 13.45 -0.29 -0.90
N GLN A 110 13.67 -0.90 0.27
CA GLN A 110 12.64 -1.70 0.93
C GLN A 110 11.40 -0.83 1.23
N PRO A 111 10.18 -1.26 0.83
CA PRO A 111 8.99 -0.45 1.04
C PRO A 111 8.62 -0.39 2.51
N TRP A 112 8.40 0.83 3.01
CA TRP A 112 7.85 1.04 4.34
C TRP A 112 6.35 0.71 4.38
N CYS A 113 5.64 1.04 3.28
CA CYS A 113 4.24 0.68 3.07
C CYS A 113 4.11 -0.51 2.13
N PHE A 114 3.59 -1.65 2.59
CA PHE A 114 3.55 -2.88 1.80
C PHE A 114 2.22 -3.64 1.96
N PHE A 115 1.92 -4.48 0.97
CA PHE A 115 0.72 -5.32 0.99
C PHE A 115 0.81 -6.42 2.06
N PRO A 116 -0.19 -6.57 2.96
CA PRO A 116 -0.33 -7.79 3.76
C PRO A 116 -0.70 -8.98 2.86
N PRO A 117 -0.45 -10.23 3.29
CA PRO A 117 -0.88 -11.43 2.56
C PRO A 117 -2.40 -11.49 2.32
N SER A 118 -3.18 -10.83 3.19
CA SER A 118 -4.64 -10.74 3.11
C SER A 118 -5.15 -9.57 2.26
N TYR A 119 -4.26 -8.80 1.60
CA TYR A 119 -4.68 -7.66 0.80
C TYR A 119 -5.63 -8.12 -0.33
N PRO A 120 -6.75 -7.43 -0.58
CA PRO A 120 -7.70 -7.86 -1.59
C PRO A 120 -7.05 -8.00 -2.97
N SER A 121 -7.18 -9.16 -3.58
CA SER A 121 -6.74 -9.46 -4.94
C SER A 121 -7.96 -9.89 -5.80
N TYR A 122 -7.70 -10.35 -7.02
CA TYR A 122 -8.72 -11.08 -7.76
C TYR A 122 -8.90 -12.47 -7.15
N ARG A 123 -10.13 -12.97 -7.21
CA ARG A 123 -10.49 -14.36 -6.96
C ARG A 123 -10.79 -15.06 -8.28
N MET A 124 -10.25 -16.26 -8.46
CA MET A 124 -10.58 -17.09 -9.62
C MET A 124 -11.94 -17.77 -9.44
N LYS A 125 -12.73 -17.80 -10.50
CA LYS A 125 -14.03 -18.45 -10.61
C LYS A 125 -14.12 -19.19 -11.94
N SER A 126 -14.99 -20.21 -11.99
CA SER A 126 -15.36 -20.89 -13.24
C SER A 126 -14.16 -21.42 -14.04
N LEU A 127 -13.15 -21.99 -13.37
CA LEU A 127 -12.04 -22.65 -14.05
C LEU A 127 -12.57 -23.83 -14.86
N SER A 128 -12.34 -23.82 -16.17
CA SER A 128 -12.75 -24.90 -17.07
C SER A 128 -11.64 -25.24 -18.07
N PRO A 129 -11.50 -26.53 -18.42
CA PRO A 129 -10.62 -26.93 -19.52
C PRO A 129 -11.11 -26.39 -20.87
N SER A 130 -10.17 -26.13 -21.77
CA SER A 130 -10.41 -25.84 -23.19
C SER A 130 -9.60 -26.80 -24.06
N GLU A 131 -9.81 -26.78 -25.39
CA GLU A 131 -9.03 -27.58 -26.34
C GLU A 131 -7.51 -27.28 -26.27
N THR A 132 -7.17 -26.04 -25.90
CA THR A 132 -5.80 -25.53 -25.87
C THR A 132 -5.19 -25.44 -24.48
N GLY A 133 -6.00 -25.52 -23.42
CA GLY A 133 -5.55 -25.43 -22.03
C GLY A 133 -6.69 -25.18 -21.05
N TYR A 134 -6.78 -23.97 -20.52
CA TYR A 134 -7.76 -23.58 -19.49
C TYR A 134 -8.33 -22.19 -19.73
N THR A 135 -9.55 -21.96 -19.27
CA THR A 135 -10.16 -20.63 -19.17
C THR A 135 -10.72 -20.44 -17.77
N ALA A 136 -10.69 -19.22 -17.25
CA ALA A 136 -11.31 -18.86 -15.98
C ALA A 136 -11.78 -17.41 -15.97
N THR A 137 -12.70 -17.10 -15.07
CA THR A 137 -13.11 -15.72 -14.77
C THR A 137 -12.39 -15.28 -13.50
N LEU A 138 -11.77 -14.10 -13.49
CA LEU A 138 -11.18 -13.51 -12.31
C LEU A 138 -12.06 -12.34 -11.86
N THR A 139 -12.47 -12.31 -10.59
CA THR A 139 -13.31 -11.25 -10.04
C THR A 139 -12.66 -10.57 -8.85
N ARG A 140 -12.67 -9.23 -8.82
CA ARG A 140 -12.24 -8.41 -7.69
C ARG A 140 -13.44 -7.71 -7.08
N THR A 141 -13.54 -7.71 -5.75
CA THR A 141 -14.68 -7.12 -5.02
C THR A 141 -14.37 -5.73 -4.46
N SER A 142 -13.14 -5.51 -4.00
CA SER A 142 -12.69 -4.22 -3.45
C SER A 142 -11.82 -3.49 -4.46
N PRO A 143 -12.06 -2.19 -4.75
CA PRO A 143 -11.19 -1.42 -5.65
C PRO A 143 -9.77 -1.31 -5.09
N THR A 144 -8.82 -1.00 -5.97
CA THR A 144 -7.46 -0.60 -5.59
C THR A 144 -7.42 0.92 -5.35
N PHE A 145 -6.25 1.43 -5.00
CA PHE A 145 -6.00 2.88 -4.95
C PHE A 145 -5.81 3.50 -6.35
N PHE A 146 -5.72 2.68 -7.42
CA PHE A 146 -5.71 3.19 -8.79
C PHE A 146 -7.14 3.37 -9.32
N PRO A 147 -7.37 4.38 -10.17
CA PRO A 147 -8.70 4.61 -10.74
C PRO A 147 -9.01 3.57 -11.83
N ARG A 148 -10.31 3.29 -12.01
CA ARG A 148 -10.86 2.47 -13.11
C ARG A 148 -10.37 1.02 -13.11
N ASP A 149 -10.43 0.37 -11.95
CA ASP A 149 -10.26 -1.09 -11.88
C ASP A 149 -11.27 -1.81 -12.80
N ILE A 150 -10.79 -2.87 -13.46
CA ILE A 150 -11.64 -3.76 -14.27
C ILE A 150 -11.98 -4.97 -13.41
N LEU A 151 -13.12 -4.91 -12.72
CA LEU A 151 -13.46 -5.86 -11.65
C LEU A 151 -13.67 -7.30 -12.12
N THR A 152 -13.94 -7.52 -13.41
CA THR A 152 -14.11 -8.85 -14.00
C THR A 152 -13.14 -9.01 -15.16
N LEU A 153 -12.25 -9.99 -15.07
CA LEU A 153 -11.28 -10.33 -16.09
C LEU A 153 -11.48 -11.77 -16.55
N ARG A 154 -10.96 -12.08 -17.73
CA ARG A 154 -10.88 -13.43 -18.27
C ARG A 154 -9.42 -13.87 -18.31
N LEU A 155 -9.15 -15.02 -17.74
CA LEU A 155 -7.89 -15.75 -17.89
C LEU A 155 -8.07 -16.78 -19.01
N ASP A 156 -7.18 -16.76 -19.99
CA ASP A 156 -7.03 -17.85 -20.97
C ASP A 156 -5.60 -18.37 -20.89
N VAL A 157 -5.44 -19.69 -20.72
CA VAL A 157 -4.14 -20.39 -20.65
C VAL A 157 -4.04 -21.34 -21.83
N LEU A 158 -3.00 -21.15 -22.65
CA LEU A 158 -2.69 -21.90 -23.84
C LEU A 158 -1.41 -22.72 -23.61
N MET A 159 -1.56 -24.04 -23.60
CA MET A 159 -0.43 -24.98 -23.55
C MET A 159 0.12 -25.16 -24.97
N GLU A 160 0.78 -24.13 -25.50
CA GLU A 160 1.06 -24.02 -26.94
C GLU A 160 1.97 -25.12 -27.50
N THR A 161 3.11 -25.35 -26.84
CA THR A 161 4.09 -26.38 -27.21
C THR A 161 4.63 -27.06 -25.96
N GLU A 162 5.48 -28.07 -26.14
CA GLU A 162 6.11 -28.75 -25.01
C GLU A 162 6.91 -27.82 -24.10
N SER A 163 7.50 -26.77 -24.67
CA SER A 163 8.38 -25.81 -23.99
C SER A 163 7.81 -24.40 -23.88
N ARG A 164 6.60 -24.15 -24.41
CA ARG A 164 5.98 -22.83 -24.43
C ARG A 164 4.57 -22.87 -23.84
N LEU A 165 4.42 -22.18 -22.71
CA LEU A 165 3.14 -21.83 -22.10
C LEU A 165 2.85 -20.37 -22.44
N HIS A 166 1.59 -20.05 -22.70
CA HIS A 166 1.12 -18.70 -22.89
C HIS A 166 -0.15 -18.52 -22.09
N PHE A 167 -0.29 -17.40 -21.39
CA PHE A 167 -1.54 -17.02 -20.76
C PHE A 167 -1.84 -15.55 -21.02
N THR A 168 -3.12 -15.20 -21.03
CA THR A 168 -3.57 -13.81 -21.13
C THR A 168 -4.58 -13.51 -20.03
N ILE A 169 -4.57 -12.28 -19.54
CA ILE A 169 -5.59 -11.74 -18.65
C ILE A 169 -6.19 -10.54 -19.37
N LYS A 170 -7.46 -10.64 -19.74
CA LYS A 170 -8.13 -9.65 -20.60
C LYS A 170 -9.41 -9.13 -19.95
N ASP A 171 -9.81 -7.93 -20.36
CA ASP A 171 -11.18 -7.45 -20.15
C ASP A 171 -12.10 -8.18 -21.14
N PRO A 172 -13.07 -9.00 -20.66
CA PRO A 172 -13.98 -9.71 -21.54
C PRO A 172 -15.06 -8.81 -22.16
N ALA A 173 -15.33 -7.64 -21.57
CA ALA A 173 -16.36 -6.72 -22.02
C ALA A 173 -15.83 -5.70 -23.03
N ASN A 174 -14.55 -5.31 -22.93
CA ASN A 174 -13.96 -4.29 -23.80
C ASN A 174 -12.64 -4.76 -24.41
N LYS A 175 -12.52 -4.64 -25.73
CA LYS A 175 -11.26 -4.86 -26.42
C LYS A 175 -10.24 -3.79 -26.01
N ARG A 176 -9.14 -4.20 -25.39
CA ARG A 176 -8.01 -3.33 -25.04
C ARG A 176 -6.94 -3.36 -26.13
N TYR A 177 -6.01 -2.42 -26.04
CA TYR A 177 -4.83 -2.43 -26.91
C TYR A 177 -4.03 -3.73 -26.72
N GLU A 178 -3.70 -4.39 -27.82
CA GLU A 178 -2.79 -5.52 -27.89
C GLU A 178 -1.67 -5.16 -28.86
N VAL A 179 -0.42 -5.48 -28.51
CA VAL A 179 0.73 -5.21 -29.37
C VAL A 179 0.53 -5.98 -30.68
N PRO A 180 0.63 -5.33 -31.85
CA PRO A 180 0.45 -6.00 -33.15
C PRO A 180 1.67 -6.87 -33.45
N LEU A 181 1.65 -8.10 -32.94
CA LEU A 181 2.67 -9.11 -33.17
C LEU A 181 2.04 -10.33 -33.83
N GLN A 182 2.75 -10.94 -34.78
CA GLN A 182 2.36 -12.25 -35.28
C GLN A 182 2.64 -13.30 -34.21
N VAL A 183 1.57 -13.88 -33.66
CA VAL A 183 1.65 -14.97 -32.68
C VAL A 183 1.32 -16.31 -33.35
N PRO A 184 1.98 -17.42 -32.96
CA PRO A 184 1.63 -18.74 -33.44
C PRO A 184 0.16 -19.09 -33.16
N ARG A 185 -0.52 -19.73 -34.13
CA ARG A 185 -1.89 -20.20 -33.93
C ARG A 185 -1.88 -21.53 -33.20
N VAL A 186 -2.48 -21.57 -32.01
CA VAL A 186 -2.62 -22.77 -31.18
C VAL A 186 -3.97 -23.40 -31.44
N ARG A 187 -3.98 -24.67 -31.85
CA ARG A 187 -5.23 -25.43 -32.14
C ARG A 187 -5.56 -26.47 -31.09
N SER A 188 -4.56 -27.01 -30.41
CA SER A 188 -4.72 -28.01 -29.37
C SER A 188 -3.62 -27.87 -28.33
N ARG A 189 -3.86 -28.39 -27.14
CA ARG A 189 -2.85 -28.46 -26.07
C ARG A 189 -1.67 -29.34 -26.48
N ALA A 190 -0.47 -28.99 -26.01
CA ALA A 190 0.71 -29.85 -26.12
C ALA A 190 0.49 -31.21 -25.43
N LEU A 191 0.95 -32.29 -26.08
CA LEU A 191 0.80 -33.67 -25.58
C LEU A 191 1.67 -33.93 -24.36
N SER A 192 2.95 -33.53 -24.44
CA SER A 192 3.96 -33.81 -23.41
C SER A 192 4.69 -32.53 -22.95
N PRO A 193 3.99 -31.58 -22.31
CA PRO A 193 4.63 -30.34 -21.87
C PRO A 193 5.62 -30.59 -20.74
N LEU A 194 6.76 -29.89 -20.80
CA LEU A 194 7.83 -29.87 -19.80
C LEU A 194 7.43 -29.14 -18.51
N TYR A 195 6.28 -28.46 -18.54
CA TYR A 195 5.71 -27.68 -17.46
C TYR A 195 4.33 -28.22 -17.05
N SER A 196 3.97 -28.01 -15.79
CA SER A 196 2.60 -28.09 -15.27
C SER A 196 2.14 -26.72 -14.79
N VAL A 197 0.81 -26.54 -14.75
CA VAL A 197 0.16 -25.30 -14.30
C VAL A 197 -0.77 -25.64 -13.16
N GLU A 198 -0.62 -24.91 -12.05
CA GLU A 198 -1.46 -24.95 -10.87
C GLU A 198 -2.10 -23.57 -10.65
N PHE A 199 -3.25 -23.53 -10.01
CA PHE A 199 -4.00 -22.30 -9.77
C PHE A 199 -4.31 -22.14 -8.29
N LEU A 200 -4.05 -20.94 -7.76
CA LEU A 200 -4.53 -20.50 -6.45
C LEU A 200 -5.83 -19.73 -6.66
N GLU A 201 -6.86 -20.02 -5.86
CA GLU A 201 -8.18 -19.43 -6.05
C GLU A 201 -8.27 -18.00 -5.50
N GLU A 202 -7.87 -17.79 -4.24
CA GLU A 202 -8.01 -16.53 -3.52
C GLU A 202 -6.86 -16.37 -2.50
N PRO A 203 -5.97 -15.37 -2.66
CA PRO A 203 -5.81 -14.52 -3.84
C PRO A 203 -5.44 -15.34 -5.09
N PHE A 204 -5.90 -14.91 -6.26
CA PHE A 204 -5.59 -15.58 -7.53
C PHE A 204 -4.08 -15.65 -7.75
N GLY A 205 -3.60 -16.84 -8.11
CA GLY A 205 -2.23 -17.08 -8.53
C GLY A 205 -2.17 -18.15 -9.62
N LEU A 206 -1.26 -17.97 -10.57
CA LEU A 206 -0.92 -18.97 -11.58
C LEU A 206 0.50 -19.46 -11.28
N VAL A 207 0.64 -20.73 -10.94
CA VAL A 207 1.90 -21.34 -10.53
C VAL A 207 2.38 -22.28 -11.62
N ILE A 208 3.57 -22.01 -12.16
CA ILE A 208 4.19 -22.83 -13.20
C ILE A 208 5.27 -23.67 -12.55
N ARG A 209 5.22 -24.98 -12.77
CA ARG A 209 6.25 -25.90 -12.29
C ARG A 209 6.92 -26.63 -13.43
N ARG A 210 8.22 -26.81 -13.32
CA ARG A 210 8.96 -27.74 -14.19
C ARG A 210 8.61 -29.17 -13.79
N LYS A 211 8.14 -29.98 -14.75
CA LYS A 211 7.73 -31.37 -14.45
C LYS A 211 8.89 -32.28 -14.05
N LEU A 212 10.09 -32.01 -14.56
CA LEU A 212 11.27 -32.86 -14.32
C LEU A 212 11.70 -32.88 -12.85
N ASP A 213 11.74 -31.72 -12.20
CA ASP A 213 12.31 -31.54 -10.85
C ASP A 213 11.32 -30.91 -9.84
N GLY A 214 10.10 -30.56 -10.28
CA GLY A 214 9.07 -29.95 -9.44
C GLY A 214 9.31 -28.47 -9.08
N ARG A 215 10.36 -27.84 -9.61
CA ARG A 215 10.73 -26.46 -9.31
C ARG A 215 9.65 -25.47 -9.77
N VAL A 216 9.26 -24.55 -8.88
CA VAL A 216 8.43 -23.37 -9.22
C VAL A 216 9.30 -22.37 -10.00
N LEU A 217 8.80 -21.93 -11.15
CA LEU A 217 9.49 -21.01 -12.06
C LEU A 217 9.00 -19.57 -11.93
#